data_AF-A0A8T5MN07-F1
#
_entry.id   AF-A0A8T5MN07-F1
#
_cell.length_a   1.000
_cell.length_b   1.000
_cell.length_c   1.000
_cell.angle_alpha   90.00
_cell.angle_beta   90.00
_cell.angle_gamma   90.00
#
_symmetry.space_group_name_H-M   'P 1'
#
loop_
_entity.id
_entity.type
_entity.pdbx_description
1 polymer ?
#
loop_
_entity_poly.entity_id
_entity_poly.type
_entity_poly.pdbx_seq_one_letter_code
_entity_poly.pdbx_strand_id
1 'polypeptide(L)'
;MGLEVLVARTKEELDMCFRVRYEVFGKEYGAYDLAHYPGERESDSFDTLPTTLNLLALYDGKPAGTVRIIQPNEDVARANGWVFGFEMETLFDLSPYNKKGISLGEIPRSSVLREYRSLKDPPVVMTLWAFAMKIARIRGLTHLCASANPETDNLKEALIMYHLLRKKDLVSDDVDIKAKDEKNYEFNSGPYSRSVYSNDLMERVNLENPTEEQLQQFRLPKVLAVFARVGAKFIGRPIYDRKVSGCSMPLVWPISAFNEEILERFDMPINARF
;
A
#
# COMPACT_ATOMS: atom_id res chain seq x y z
N MET A 1 1.71 -0.45 -29.13
CA MET A 1 1.25 -0.90 -27.81
C MET A 1 1.57 0.20 -26.83
N GLY A 2 0.59 0.70 -26.07
CA GLY A 2 0.76 1.88 -25.22
C GLY A 2 0.10 1.71 -23.86
N LEU A 3 0.83 2.10 -22.81
CA LEU A 3 0.28 2.25 -21.46
C LEU A 3 -0.23 3.68 -21.30
N GLU A 4 -1.48 3.82 -20.88
CA GLU A 4 -2.13 5.09 -20.54
C GLU A 4 -2.55 5.06 -19.07
N VAL A 5 -2.44 6.19 -18.37
CA VAL A 5 -3.00 6.35 -17.01
C VAL A 5 -3.94 7.55 -16.99
N LEU A 6 -5.13 7.35 -16.44
CA LEU A 6 -6.17 8.36 -16.32
C LEU A 6 -6.76 8.40 -14.91
N VAL A 7 -7.38 9.53 -14.55
CA VAL A 7 -8.25 9.63 -13.37
C VAL A 7 -9.63 9.12 -13.77
N ALA A 8 -10.11 8.06 -13.15
CA ALA A 8 -11.42 7.48 -13.40
C ALA A 8 -12.53 8.44 -12.94
N ARG A 9 -13.46 8.76 -13.84
CA ARG A 9 -14.56 9.72 -13.64
C ARG A 9 -15.90 9.17 -14.06
N THR A 10 -15.91 8.37 -15.12
CA THR A 10 -17.14 7.73 -15.60
C THR A 10 -17.46 6.51 -14.75
N LYS A 11 -18.71 6.05 -14.80
CA LYS A 11 -19.12 4.84 -14.09
C LYS A 11 -18.36 3.63 -14.62
N GLU A 12 -18.07 3.61 -15.91
CA GLU A 12 -17.37 2.55 -16.62
C GLU A 12 -15.89 2.50 -16.20
N GLU A 13 -15.20 3.64 -16.10
CA GLU A 13 -13.81 3.71 -15.64
C GLU A 13 -13.68 3.30 -14.16
N LEU A 14 -14.62 3.73 -13.32
CA LEU A 14 -14.65 3.32 -11.91
C LEU A 14 -14.93 1.82 -11.78
N ASP A 15 -15.87 1.27 -12.57
CA ASP A 15 -16.15 -0.17 -12.62
C ASP A 15 -14.89 -0.96 -13.00
N MET A 16 -14.12 -0.50 -14.00
CA MET A 16 -12.83 -1.10 -14.36
C MET A 16 -11.84 -1.09 -13.19
N CYS A 17 -11.72 0.01 -12.44
CA CYS A 17 -10.88 0.05 -11.24
C CYS A 17 -11.32 -1.00 -10.22
N PHE A 18 -12.61 -1.05 -9.89
CA PHE A 18 -13.15 -1.96 -8.89
C PHE A 18 -13.01 -3.43 -9.29
N ARG A 19 -13.13 -3.75 -10.58
CA ARG A 19 -12.88 -5.11 -11.11
C ARG A 19 -11.41 -5.50 -11.02
N VAL A 20 -10.49 -4.59 -11.36
CA VAL A 20 -9.05 -4.85 -11.19
C VAL A 20 -8.72 -5.16 -9.73
N ARG A 21 -9.24 -4.37 -8.80
CA ARG A 21 -9.05 -4.63 -7.36
C ARG A 21 -9.69 -5.95 -6.93
N TYR A 22 -10.87 -6.28 -7.46
CA TYR A 22 -11.52 -7.56 -7.17
C TYR A 22 -10.69 -8.76 -7.63
N GLU A 23 -10.14 -8.72 -8.84
CA GLU A 23 -9.25 -9.78 -9.34
C GLU A 23 -8.00 -9.92 -8.48
N VAL A 24 -7.41 -8.82 -8.05
CA VAL A 24 -6.17 -8.83 -7.24
C VAL A 24 -6.44 -9.17 -5.77
N PHE A 25 -7.22 -8.37 -5.05
CA PHE A 25 -7.45 -8.56 -3.62
C PHE A 25 -8.40 -9.72 -3.31
N GLY A 26 -9.42 -9.92 -4.14
CA GLY A 26 -10.42 -10.96 -3.95
C GLY A 26 -9.92 -12.31 -4.41
N LYS A 27 -9.71 -12.47 -5.71
CA LYS A 27 -9.39 -13.77 -6.31
C LYS A 27 -7.95 -14.21 -6.05
N GLU A 28 -6.97 -13.32 -6.27
CA GLU A 28 -5.56 -13.69 -6.10
C GLU A 28 -5.13 -13.73 -4.63
N TYR A 29 -5.38 -12.66 -3.86
CA TYR A 29 -4.92 -12.60 -2.48
C TYR A 29 -5.83 -13.32 -1.47
N GLY A 30 -7.09 -13.60 -1.83
CA GLY A 30 -8.06 -14.16 -0.89
C GLY A 30 -8.28 -13.26 0.32
N ALA A 31 -8.19 -11.94 0.15
CA ALA A 31 -8.25 -10.99 1.26
C ALA A 31 -9.64 -10.94 1.92
N TYR A 32 -10.70 -11.31 1.20
CA TYR A 32 -12.06 -11.28 1.70
C TYR A 32 -12.90 -12.41 1.10
N ASP A 33 -14.01 -12.73 1.77
CA ASP A 33 -14.97 -13.69 1.27
C ASP A 33 -15.71 -13.12 0.04
N LEU A 34 -15.49 -13.75 -1.11
CA LEU A 34 -16.06 -13.36 -2.40
C LEU A 34 -17.59 -13.42 -2.40
N ALA A 35 -18.22 -14.18 -1.50
CA ALA A 35 -19.67 -14.23 -1.36
C ALA A 35 -20.28 -12.84 -1.02
N HIS A 36 -19.51 -11.96 -0.38
CA HIS A 36 -19.92 -10.58 -0.09
C HIS A 36 -19.79 -9.63 -1.29
N TYR A 37 -19.27 -10.10 -2.43
CA TYR A 37 -19.00 -9.30 -3.62
C TYR A 37 -19.62 -9.91 -4.90
N PRO A 38 -20.94 -10.13 -4.95
CA PRO A 38 -21.61 -10.81 -6.07
C PRO A 38 -21.49 -10.06 -7.41
N GLY A 39 -21.18 -8.76 -7.38
CA GLY A 39 -20.95 -7.95 -8.57
C GLY A 39 -19.53 -8.03 -9.14
N GLU A 40 -18.64 -8.82 -8.53
CA GLU A 40 -17.22 -8.94 -8.90
C GLU A 40 -16.47 -7.60 -8.91
N ARG A 41 -16.73 -6.79 -7.89
CA ARG A 41 -16.18 -5.43 -7.73
C ARG A 41 -15.72 -5.25 -6.29
N GLU A 42 -14.50 -4.78 -6.09
CA GLU A 42 -14.04 -4.31 -4.79
C GLU A 42 -14.16 -2.79 -4.75
N SER A 43 -15.09 -2.32 -3.92
CA SER A 43 -15.31 -0.91 -3.64
C SER A 43 -15.81 -0.76 -2.20
N ASP A 44 -15.47 0.35 -1.57
CA ASP A 44 -15.92 0.67 -0.21
C ASP A 44 -16.47 2.11 -0.12
N SER A 45 -16.81 2.55 1.10
CA SER A 45 -17.34 3.89 1.32
C SER A 45 -16.32 5.02 1.09
N PHE A 46 -15.02 4.73 1.05
CA PHE A 46 -14.02 5.76 0.74
C PHE A 46 -14.03 6.10 -0.75
N ASP A 47 -14.46 5.18 -1.62
CA ASP A 47 -14.55 5.42 -3.07
C ASP A 47 -15.62 6.45 -3.47
N THR A 48 -16.55 6.80 -2.57
CA THR A 48 -17.61 7.79 -2.82
C THR A 48 -17.28 9.18 -2.30
N LEU A 49 -16.14 9.34 -1.61
CA LEU A 49 -15.75 10.62 -1.03
C LEU A 49 -15.22 11.58 -2.12
N PRO A 50 -15.54 12.88 -2.04
CA PRO A 50 -15.01 13.89 -2.98
C PRO A 50 -13.49 14.08 -2.85
N THR A 51 -12.90 13.61 -1.75
CA THR A 51 -11.47 13.64 -1.46
C THR A 51 -10.72 12.44 -2.03
N THR A 52 -11.42 11.47 -2.62
CA THR A 52 -10.87 10.24 -3.17
C THR A 52 -10.79 10.30 -4.70
N LEU A 53 -9.66 9.84 -5.23
CA LEU A 53 -9.43 9.66 -6.66
C LEU A 53 -9.00 8.22 -6.94
N ASN A 54 -9.48 7.68 -8.05
CA ASN A 54 -9.05 6.39 -8.56
C ASN A 54 -8.30 6.59 -9.87
N LEU A 55 -7.08 6.07 -9.93
CA LEU A 55 -6.28 6.05 -11.15
C LEU A 55 -6.45 4.70 -11.83
N LEU A 56 -6.65 4.72 -13.15
CA LEU A 56 -6.77 3.53 -13.98
C LEU A 56 -5.62 3.51 -14.97
N ALA A 57 -4.88 2.40 -15.01
CA ALA A 57 -3.93 2.12 -16.06
C ALA A 57 -4.59 1.25 -17.13
N LEU A 58 -4.52 1.69 -18.38
CA LEU A 58 -4.98 0.96 -19.56
C LEU A 58 -3.77 0.55 -20.40
N TYR A 59 -3.66 -0.72 -20.75
CA TYR A 59 -2.68 -1.22 -21.72
C TYR A 59 -3.43 -1.61 -22.99
N ASP A 60 -3.19 -0.88 -24.09
CA ASP A 60 -3.93 -1.03 -25.35
C ASP A 60 -5.46 -1.00 -25.16
N GLY A 61 -5.93 -0.04 -24.35
CA GLY A 61 -7.34 0.17 -24.04
C GLY A 61 -7.96 -0.84 -23.05
N LYS A 62 -7.19 -1.79 -22.54
CA LYS A 62 -7.66 -2.77 -21.54
C LYS A 62 -7.17 -2.42 -20.14
N PRO A 63 -7.98 -2.60 -19.08
CA PRO A 63 -7.55 -2.36 -17.71
C PRO A 63 -6.37 -3.25 -17.35
N ALA A 64 -5.28 -2.62 -16.91
CA ALA A 64 -4.03 -3.28 -16.53
C ALA A 64 -3.71 -3.13 -15.04
N GLY A 65 -4.13 -2.03 -14.43
CA GLY A 65 -3.89 -1.74 -13.03
C GLY A 65 -4.69 -0.55 -12.53
N THR A 66 -4.72 -0.35 -11.22
CA THR A 66 -5.35 0.80 -10.57
C THR A 66 -4.63 1.15 -9.26
N VAL A 67 -4.76 2.41 -8.83
CA VAL A 67 -4.38 2.83 -7.48
C VAL A 67 -5.33 3.91 -7.00
N ARG A 68 -5.63 3.92 -5.70
CA ARG A 68 -6.48 4.93 -5.07
C ARG A 68 -5.61 5.99 -4.38
N ILE A 69 -6.07 7.23 -4.40
CA ILE A 69 -5.48 8.35 -3.62
C ILE A 69 -6.59 8.93 -2.76
N ILE A 70 -6.35 9.06 -1.46
CA ILE A 70 -7.28 9.70 -0.52
C ILE A 70 -6.61 10.95 0.05
N GLN A 71 -7.26 12.10 -0.10
CA GLN A 71 -6.90 13.34 0.60
C GLN A 71 -7.64 13.42 1.94
N PRO A 72 -7.12 14.20 2.91
CA PRO A 72 -7.77 14.36 4.19
C PRO A 72 -9.25 14.73 4.05
N ASN A 73 -10.10 14.09 4.84
CA ASN A 73 -11.54 14.29 4.87
C ASN A 73 -11.99 14.59 6.30
N GLU A 74 -12.29 15.86 6.57
CA GLU A 74 -12.62 16.33 7.92
C GLU A 74 -13.89 15.69 8.49
N ASP A 75 -14.89 15.39 7.65
CA ASP A 75 -16.15 14.81 8.11
C ASP A 75 -15.97 13.35 8.52
N VAL A 76 -15.24 12.56 7.72
CA VAL A 76 -14.84 11.21 8.09
C VAL A 76 -13.97 11.22 9.34
N ALA A 77 -13.02 12.17 9.43
CA ALA A 77 -12.14 12.32 10.58
C ALA A 77 -12.95 12.57 11.86
N ARG A 78 -13.82 13.58 11.83
CA ARG A 78 -14.69 13.97 12.94
C ARG A 78 -15.63 12.84 13.37
N ALA A 79 -16.27 12.17 12.42
CA ALA A 79 -17.24 11.11 12.70
C ALA A 79 -16.62 9.90 13.39
N ASN A 80 -15.33 9.64 13.17
CA ASN A 80 -14.63 8.47 13.71
C ASN A 80 -13.61 8.80 14.81
N GLY A 81 -13.46 10.06 15.19
CA GLY A 81 -12.44 10.51 16.15
C GLY A 81 -11.01 10.33 15.63
N TRP A 82 -10.82 10.56 14.32
CA TRP A 82 -9.54 10.43 13.60
C TRP A 82 -8.96 11.81 13.28
N VAL A 83 -7.72 11.85 12.77
CA VAL A 83 -7.04 13.11 12.43
C VAL A 83 -7.07 13.46 10.95
N PHE A 84 -7.10 12.47 10.05
CA PHE A 84 -7.09 12.73 8.60
C PHE A 84 -8.34 12.23 7.87
N GLY A 85 -9.04 11.24 8.40
CA GLY A 85 -10.17 10.60 7.70
C GLY A 85 -9.72 9.53 6.71
N PHE A 86 -8.62 8.84 7.00
CA PHE A 86 -8.04 7.80 6.15
C PHE A 86 -8.52 6.39 6.49
N GLU A 87 -8.46 5.48 5.53
CA GLU A 87 -8.76 4.06 5.76
C GLU A 87 -7.73 3.45 6.71
N MET A 88 -6.47 3.84 6.57
CA MET A 88 -5.36 3.45 7.44
C MET A 88 -5.60 3.78 8.92
N GLU A 89 -6.41 4.79 9.25
CA GLU A 89 -6.80 5.14 10.63
C GLU A 89 -7.81 4.16 11.25
N THR A 90 -8.24 3.14 10.50
CA THR A 90 -8.90 1.96 11.08
C THR A 90 -7.91 1.01 11.76
N LEU A 91 -6.61 1.11 11.41
CA LEU A 91 -5.56 0.20 11.88
C LEU A 91 -4.51 0.90 12.74
N PHE A 92 -4.14 2.15 12.42
CA PHE A 92 -3.03 2.86 13.06
C PHE A 92 -3.42 4.25 13.56
N ASP A 93 -2.75 4.73 14.61
CA ASP A 93 -2.84 6.12 15.07
C ASP A 93 -1.90 7.02 14.26
N LEU A 94 -2.46 7.86 13.40
CA LEU A 94 -1.71 8.83 12.59
C LEU A 94 -1.54 10.20 13.27
N SER A 95 -1.97 10.37 14.52
CA SER A 95 -1.82 11.62 15.28
C SER A 95 -0.38 12.16 15.34
N PRO A 96 0.69 11.33 15.35
CA PRO A 96 2.06 11.85 15.31
C PRO A 96 2.38 12.64 14.04
N TYR A 97 1.83 12.26 12.88
CA TYR A 97 2.02 12.98 11.62
C TYR A 97 1.27 14.31 11.61
N ASN A 98 0.04 14.33 12.14
CA ASN A 98 -0.74 15.55 12.28
C ASN A 98 -0.03 16.56 13.20
N LYS A 99 0.52 16.11 14.33
CA LYS A 99 1.28 16.95 15.26
C LYS A 99 2.53 17.58 14.64
N LYS A 100 3.16 16.91 13.67
CA LYS A 100 4.30 17.47 12.91
C LYS A 100 3.88 18.44 11.79
N GLY A 101 2.59 18.64 11.57
CA GLY A 101 2.09 19.48 10.47
C GLY A 101 2.40 18.92 9.08
N ILE A 102 2.57 17.59 8.97
CA ILE A 102 2.85 16.94 7.68
C ILE A 102 1.56 16.90 6.86
N SER A 103 1.59 17.49 5.66
CA SER A 103 0.51 17.37 4.68
C SER A 103 0.52 15.96 4.07
N LEU A 104 -0.35 15.10 4.56
CA LEU A 104 -0.40 13.67 4.27
C LEU A 104 -1.61 13.34 3.38
N GLY A 105 -1.43 12.43 2.44
CA GLY A 105 -2.51 11.69 1.77
C GLY A 105 -2.30 10.18 1.93
N GLU A 106 -3.29 9.37 1.58
CA GLU A 106 -3.18 7.91 1.56
C GLU A 106 -3.12 7.39 0.12
N ILE A 107 -2.33 6.34 -0.14
CA ILE A 107 -2.26 5.64 -1.43
C ILE A 107 -2.62 4.14 -1.31
N PRO A 108 -3.86 3.80 -0.94
CA PRO A 108 -4.27 2.40 -0.78
C PRO A 108 -4.57 1.73 -2.13
N ARG A 109 -4.85 0.42 -2.08
CA ARG A 109 -5.37 -0.38 -3.21
C ARG A 109 -4.52 -0.29 -4.50
N SER A 110 -3.20 -0.25 -4.37
CA SER A 110 -2.31 -0.41 -5.53
C SER A 110 -2.44 -1.84 -6.08
N SER A 111 -3.00 -1.98 -7.28
CA SER A 111 -3.31 -3.28 -7.90
C SER A 111 -2.88 -3.30 -9.36
N VAL A 112 -2.23 -4.39 -9.78
CA VAL A 112 -1.88 -4.66 -11.18
C VAL A 112 -2.27 -6.09 -11.49
N LEU A 113 -3.00 -6.32 -12.58
CA LEU A 113 -3.38 -7.67 -12.99
C LEU A 113 -2.13 -8.47 -13.35
N ARG A 114 -2.15 -9.77 -13.05
CA ARG A 114 -0.97 -10.64 -13.07
C ARG A 114 -0.23 -10.62 -14.41
N GLU A 115 -0.97 -10.61 -15.51
CA GLU A 115 -0.45 -10.63 -16.88
C GLU A 115 0.33 -9.36 -17.26
N TYR A 116 0.10 -8.23 -16.58
CA TYR A 116 0.80 -6.96 -16.88
C TYR A 116 1.96 -6.65 -15.93
N ARG A 117 2.18 -7.44 -14.87
CA ARG A 117 3.26 -7.21 -13.89
C ARG A 117 4.67 -7.40 -14.46
N SER A 118 4.79 -8.12 -15.57
CA SER A 118 6.07 -8.39 -16.25
C SER A 118 6.45 -7.31 -17.27
N LEU A 119 5.57 -6.36 -17.58
CA LEU A 119 5.88 -5.23 -18.44
C LEU A 119 7.00 -4.37 -17.82
N LYS A 120 8.03 -4.06 -18.61
CA LYS A 120 9.24 -3.35 -18.13
C LYS A 120 9.41 -1.95 -18.70
N ASP A 121 8.63 -1.57 -19.72
CA ASP A 121 8.82 -0.33 -20.46
C ASP A 121 7.49 0.32 -20.87
N PRO A 122 6.87 1.11 -19.98
CA PRO A 122 7.17 1.21 -18.55
C PRO A 122 6.42 0.17 -17.69
N PRO A 123 6.89 -0.14 -16.46
CA PRO A 123 6.14 -0.99 -15.53
C PRO A 123 4.84 -0.31 -15.06
N VAL A 124 3.72 -1.05 -15.07
CA VAL A 124 2.38 -0.52 -14.76
C VAL A 124 2.32 0.13 -13.38
N VAL A 125 2.81 -0.56 -12.33
CA VAL A 125 2.77 -0.03 -10.95
C VAL A 125 3.59 1.24 -10.78
N MET A 126 4.75 1.32 -11.44
CA MET A 126 5.61 2.51 -11.38
C MET A 126 4.96 3.71 -12.06
N THR A 127 4.28 3.46 -13.18
CA THR A 127 3.52 4.48 -13.92
C THR A 127 2.36 5.02 -13.09
N LEU A 128 1.58 4.12 -12.48
CA LEU A 128 0.48 4.49 -11.58
C LEU A 128 0.97 5.34 -10.41
N TRP A 129 2.04 4.92 -9.74
CA TRP A 129 2.59 5.65 -8.61
C TRP A 129 3.19 6.99 -8.99
N ALA A 130 3.85 7.10 -10.15
CA ALA A 130 4.34 8.40 -10.63
C ALA A 130 3.20 9.38 -10.90
N PHE A 131 2.12 8.91 -11.51
CA PHE A 131 0.95 9.73 -11.73
C PHE A 131 0.28 10.12 -10.40
N ALA A 132 0.23 9.18 -9.43
CA ALA A 132 -0.27 9.46 -8.09
C ALA A 132 0.56 10.52 -7.37
N MET A 133 1.89 10.44 -7.45
CA MET A 133 2.81 11.44 -6.88
C MET A 133 2.63 12.81 -7.49
N LYS A 134 2.47 12.89 -8.82
CA LYS A 134 2.20 14.15 -9.53
C LYS A 134 0.88 14.78 -9.06
N ILE A 135 -0.19 13.98 -8.96
CA ILE A 135 -1.49 14.46 -8.45
C ILE A 135 -1.36 14.91 -7.00
N ALA A 136 -0.72 14.11 -6.14
CA ALA A 136 -0.51 14.45 -4.73
C ALA A 136 0.22 15.79 -4.57
N ARG A 137 1.29 16.01 -5.35
CA ARG A 137 2.03 17.28 -5.39
C ARG A 137 1.15 18.45 -5.82
N ILE A 138 0.38 18.30 -6.89
CA ILE A 138 -0.55 19.34 -7.38
C ILE A 138 -1.62 19.67 -6.33
N ARG A 139 -2.04 18.67 -5.55
CA ARG A 139 -3.00 18.81 -4.45
C ARG A 139 -2.38 19.35 -3.16
N GLY A 140 -1.10 19.76 -3.17
CA GLY A 140 -0.43 20.34 -1.99
C GLY A 140 -0.07 19.32 -0.91
N LEU A 141 -0.10 18.02 -1.23
CA LEU A 141 0.42 17.00 -0.34
C LEU A 141 1.95 17.04 -0.33
N THR A 142 2.54 16.57 0.77
CA THR A 142 3.99 16.43 0.92
C THR A 142 4.42 14.97 1.06
N HIS A 143 3.51 14.13 1.56
CA HIS A 143 3.74 12.72 1.83
C HIS A 143 2.51 11.90 1.43
N LEU A 144 2.74 10.65 1.05
CA LEU A 144 1.72 9.62 0.93
C LEU A 144 1.97 8.51 1.96
N CYS A 145 0.97 8.10 2.73
CA CYS A 145 1.03 6.91 3.58
C CYS A 145 0.33 5.73 2.94
N ALA A 146 0.74 4.53 3.32
CA ALA A 146 0.07 3.30 2.95
C ALA A 146 0.31 2.21 3.99
N SER A 147 -0.54 1.19 3.92
CA SER A 147 -0.37 -0.10 4.57
C SER A 147 0.09 -1.10 3.52
N ALA A 148 1.38 -1.47 3.55
CA ALA A 148 1.94 -2.43 2.60
C ALA A 148 1.68 -3.87 3.06
N ASN A 149 1.33 -4.74 2.11
CA ASN A 149 1.21 -6.17 2.35
C ASN A 149 2.63 -6.80 2.37
N PRO A 150 3.08 -7.39 3.49
CA PRO A 150 4.35 -8.12 3.57
C PRO A 150 4.29 -9.53 2.96
N GLU A 151 3.22 -9.85 2.21
CA GLU A 151 2.98 -11.13 1.53
C GLU A 151 2.82 -12.32 2.49
N THR A 152 2.53 -12.07 3.77
CA THR A 152 2.37 -13.11 4.80
C THR A 152 1.17 -12.90 5.71
N ASP A 153 0.56 -13.99 6.15
CA ASP A 153 -0.42 -14.03 7.24
C ASP A 153 0.20 -14.45 8.59
N ASN A 154 1.51 -14.64 8.65
CA ASN A 154 2.24 -14.95 9.88
C ASN A 154 2.93 -13.68 10.44
N LEU A 155 2.41 -13.15 11.55
CA LEU A 155 2.92 -11.90 12.14
C LEU A 155 4.38 -12.02 12.60
N LYS A 156 4.86 -13.22 12.92
CA LYS A 156 6.27 -13.45 13.27
C LYS A 156 7.20 -13.22 12.09
N GLU A 157 6.80 -13.65 10.88
CA GLU A 157 7.58 -13.40 9.66
C GLU A 157 7.60 -11.91 9.33
N ALA A 158 6.46 -11.23 9.43
CA ALA A 158 6.39 -9.79 9.22
C ALA A 158 7.28 -9.02 10.23
N LEU A 159 7.37 -9.48 11.48
CA LEU A 159 8.26 -8.89 12.48
C LEU A 159 9.74 -9.06 12.09
N ILE A 160 10.14 -10.23 11.58
CA ILE A 160 11.50 -10.43 11.04
C ILE A 160 11.77 -9.48 9.86
N MET A 161 10.80 -9.31 8.95
CA MET A 161 10.93 -8.34 7.86
C MET A 161 11.11 -6.91 8.37
N TYR A 162 10.41 -6.53 9.43
CA TYR A 162 10.60 -5.24 10.10
C TYR A 162 12.01 -5.08 10.68
N HIS A 163 12.57 -6.11 11.31
CA HIS A 163 13.97 -6.09 11.76
C HIS A 163 14.96 -5.95 10.60
N LEU A 164 14.72 -6.62 9.46
CA LEU A 164 15.52 -6.43 8.24
C LEU A 164 15.47 -4.99 7.73
N LEU A 165 14.28 -4.38 7.73
CA LEU A 165 14.08 -3.00 7.30
C LEU A 165 14.81 -2.03 8.23
N ARG A 166 14.72 -2.22 9.55
CA ARG A 166 15.48 -1.43 10.53
C ARG A 166 16.99 -1.54 10.30
N LYS A 167 17.51 -2.76 10.11
CA LYS A 167 18.94 -2.98 9.86
C LYS A 167 19.43 -2.32 8.57
N LYS A 168 18.55 -2.15 7.59
CA LYS A 168 18.80 -1.47 6.31
C LYS A 168 18.57 0.04 6.36
N ASP A 169 18.29 0.61 7.53
CA ASP A 169 17.93 2.03 7.69
C ASP A 169 16.71 2.42 6.83
N LEU A 170 15.73 1.53 6.73
CA LEU A 170 14.49 1.74 5.97
C LEU A 170 13.27 2.02 6.84
N VAL A 171 13.44 1.98 8.17
CA VAL A 171 12.42 2.44 9.12
C VAL A 171 12.74 3.89 9.49
N SER A 172 11.75 4.77 9.49
CA SER A 172 11.93 6.16 9.90
C SER A 172 12.04 6.24 11.42
N ASP A 173 13.11 6.88 11.90
CA ASP A 173 13.25 7.24 13.32
C ASP A 173 12.53 8.57 13.66
N ASP A 174 12.02 9.29 12.65
CA ASP A 174 11.37 10.57 12.84
C ASP A 174 9.98 10.42 13.45
N VAL A 175 9.19 9.48 12.93
CA VAL A 175 7.80 9.25 13.34
C VAL A 175 7.54 7.75 13.39
N ASP A 176 7.19 7.27 14.58
CA ASP A 176 6.77 5.90 14.83
C ASP A 176 5.29 5.90 15.20
N ILE A 177 4.47 5.25 14.36
CA ILE A 177 3.03 5.09 14.57
C ILE A 177 2.75 3.74 15.22
N LYS A 178 1.65 3.69 15.98
CA LYS A 178 1.18 2.48 16.66
C LYS A 178 -0.15 2.00 16.09
N ALA A 179 -0.40 0.70 16.25
CA ALA A 179 -1.72 0.16 16.03
C ALA A 179 -2.73 0.81 16.99
N LYS A 180 -3.98 0.94 16.56
CA LYS A 180 -5.04 1.46 17.43
C LYS A 180 -5.51 0.47 18.48
N ASP A 181 -5.38 -0.82 18.19
CA ASP A 181 -5.72 -1.90 19.10
C ASP A 181 -4.48 -2.78 19.30
N GLU A 182 -4.07 -2.96 20.55
CA GLU A 182 -2.91 -3.79 20.90
C GLU A 182 -3.08 -5.24 20.46
N LYS A 183 -4.33 -5.71 20.32
CA LYS A 183 -4.64 -7.06 19.80
C LYS A 183 -4.15 -7.26 18.37
N ASN A 184 -3.86 -6.20 17.63
CA ASN A 184 -3.27 -6.31 16.29
C ASN A 184 -1.79 -6.72 16.33
N TYR A 185 -1.13 -6.66 17.49
CA TYR A 185 0.23 -7.15 17.70
C TYR A 185 0.30 -8.59 18.22
N GLU A 186 -0.83 -9.18 18.61
CA GLU A 186 -0.87 -10.56 19.10
C GLU A 186 -0.54 -11.54 17.98
N PHE A 187 0.38 -12.46 18.26
CA PHE A 187 0.69 -13.52 17.31
C PHE A 187 -0.51 -14.43 17.11
N ASN A 188 -0.94 -14.57 15.86
CA ASN A 188 -1.94 -15.54 15.49
C ASN A 188 -1.37 -16.96 15.52
N SER A 189 -2.24 -17.94 15.77
CA SER A 189 -1.92 -19.37 15.72
C SER A 189 -2.27 -19.94 14.34
N GLY A 190 -1.41 -20.83 13.82
CA GLY A 190 -1.60 -21.45 12.51
C GLY A 190 -2.79 -22.43 12.43
N PRO A 191 -3.04 -23.02 11.24
CA PRO A 191 -2.15 -23.04 10.07
C PRO A 191 -2.11 -21.71 9.31
N TYR A 192 -0.92 -21.33 8.85
CA TYR A 192 -0.71 -20.17 7.99
C TYR A 192 -0.87 -20.55 6.54
N SER A 193 -1.62 -19.75 5.78
CA SER A 193 -1.90 -19.97 4.36
C SER A 193 -0.86 -19.32 3.45
N ARG A 194 -0.12 -18.33 3.95
CA ARG A 194 0.78 -17.46 3.17
C ARG A 194 2.15 -17.31 3.84
N SER A 195 2.77 -18.40 4.29
CA SER A 195 4.13 -18.31 4.85
C SER A 195 5.18 -18.02 3.76
N VAL A 196 6.04 -17.05 4.01
CA VAL A 196 7.12 -16.62 3.10
C VAL A 196 8.44 -17.34 3.44
N TYR A 197 8.66 -17.69 4.71
CA TYR A 197 9.88 -18.34 5.18
C TYR A 197 9.60 -19.79 5.60
N SER A 198 10.63 -20.64 5.57
CA SER A 198 10.50 -22.01 6.06
C SER A 198 10.43 -22.04 7.59
N ASN A 199 9.71 -23.04 8.13
CA ASN A 199 9.62 -23.25 9.58
C ASN A 199 11.01 -23.40 10.22
N ASP A 200 11.90 -24.20 9.61
CA ASP A 200 13.27 -24.40 10.08
C ASP A 200 14.06 -23.09 10.22
N LEU A 201 13.84 -22.14 9.32
CA LEU A 201 14.49 -20.84 9.36
C LEU A 201 13.89 -19.96 10.47
N MET A 202 12.56 -19.99 10.62
CA MET A 202 11.84 -19.26 11.65
C MET A 202 12.12 -19.76 13.07
N GLU A 203 12.44 -21.04 13.26
CA GLU A 203 12.81 -21.61 14.57
C GLU A 203 14.21 -21.20 15.04
N ARG A 204 15.10 -20.82 14.10
CA ARG A 204 16.50 -20.48 14.40
C ARG A 204 16.71 -19.00 14.70
N VAL A 205 15.73 -18.15 14.47
CA VAL A 205 15.83 -16.70 14.65
C VAL A 205 15.24 -16.26 16.00
N ASN A 206 15.94 -15.36 16.69
CA ASN A 206 15.36 -14.70 17.86
C ASN A 206 14.40 -13.61 17.37
N LEU A 207 13.10 -13.75 17.63
CA LEU A 207 12.08 -12.84 17.13
C LEU A 207 12.14 -11.43 17.74
N GLU A 208 12.57 -11.30 19.00
CA GLU A 208 12.60 -10.01 19.68
C GLU A 208 13.89 -9.24 19.38
N ASN A 209 15.01 -9.96 19.30
CA ASN A 209 16.32 -9.36 19.06
C ASN A 209 17.20 -10.26 18.17
N PRO A 210 16.92 -10.32 16.86
CA PRO A 210 17.69 -11.14 15.93
C PRO A 210 19.10 -10.57 15.72
N THR A 211 20.11 -11.44 15.70
CA THR A 211 21.48 -11.04 15.37
C THR A 211 21.63 -10.74 13.88
N GLU A 212 22.69 -10.03 13.49
CA GLU A 212 22.96 -9.75 12.09
C GLU A 212 23.14 -11.02 11.26
N GLU A 213 23.82 -12.03 11.80
CA GLU A 213 24.02 -13.33 11.16
C GLU A 213 22.70 -14.08 10.94
N GLN A 214 21.76 -13.98 11.89
CA GLN A 214 20.41 -14.54 11.72
C GLN A 214 19.66 -13.80 10.61
N LEU A 215 19.68 -12.46 10.62
CA LEU A 215 18.99 -11.63 9.63
C LEU A 215 19.50 -11.85 8.19
N GLN A 216 20.80 -12.12 7.99
CA GLN A 216 21.37 -12.35 6.66
C GLN A 216 20.77 -13.54 5.91
N GLN A 217 20.09 -14.46 6.59
CA GLN A 217 19.42 -15.61 5.99
C GLN A 217 18.05 -15.26 5.39
N PHE A 218 17.47 -14.12 5.77
CA PHE A 218 16.15 -13.69 5.30
C PHE A 218 16.24 -12.72 4.12
N ARG A 219 15.16 -12.62 3.35
CA ARG A 219 15.01 -11.69 2.23
C ARG A 219 13.68 -10.97 2.33
N LEU A 220 13.67 -9.69 1.99
CA LEU A 220 12.42 -8.94 1.92
C LEU A 220 11.56 -9.45 0.75
N PRO A 221 10.24 -9.61 0.95
CA PRO A 221 9.28 -9.78 -0.13
C PRO A 221 9.37 -8.66 -1.16
N LYS A 222 8.92 -8.94 -2.39
CA LYS A 222 9.04 -8.00 -3.51
C LYS A 222 8.30 -6.71 -3.23
N VAL A 223 7.10 -6.77 -2.64
CA VAL A 223 6.30 -5.58 -2.32
C VAL A 223 7.07 -4.62 -1.42
N LEU A 224 7.61 -5.10 -0.29
CA LEU A 224 8.36 -4.27 0.66
C LEU A 224 9.65 -3.72 0.03
N ALA A 225 10.38 -4.55 -0.72
CA ALA A 225 11.61 -4.16 -1.39
C ALA A 225 11.39 -3.09 -2.47
N VAL A 226 10.25 -3.13 -3.15
CA VAL A 226 9.87 -2.14 -4.17
C VAL A 226 9.58 -0.79 -3.52
N PHE A 227 8.78 -0.73 -2.45
CA PHE A 227 8.54 0.51 -1.71
C PHE A 227 9.83 1.14 -1.17
N ALA A 228 10.70 0.32 -0.57
CA ALA A 228 12.00 0.79 -0.09
C ALA A 228 12.86 1.39 -1.22
N ARG A 229 12.88 0.77 -2.40
CA ARG A 229 13.66 1.24 -3.55
C ARG A 229 13.20 2.59 -4.08
N VAL A 230 11.91 2.87 -3.99
CA VAL A 230 11.34 4.12 -4.50
C VAL A 230 11.33 5.24 -3.44
N GLY A 231 11.98 5.03 -2.30
CA GLY A 231 12.22 6.06 -1.28
C GLY A 231 11.15 6.11 -0.18
N ALA A 232 10.24 5.14 -0.11
CA ALA A 232 9.36 5.02 1.05
C ALA A 232 10.12 4.54 2.29
N LYS A 233 9.69 5.01 3.47
CA LYS A 233 10.19 4.58 4.77
C LYS A 233 9.06 3.90 5.53
N PHE A 234 9.38 2.85 6.26
CA PHE A 234 8.43 2.17 7.15
C PHE A 234 8.35 2.91 8.48
N ILE A 235 7.17 2.97 9.08
CA ILE A 235 6.89 3.97 10.14
C ILE A 235 6.28 3.34 11.39
N GLY A 236 6.38 2.02 11.53
CA GLY A 236 5.87 1.31 12.69
C GLY A 236 6.01 -0.20 12.55
N ARG A 237 5.81 -0.91 13.66
CA ARG A 237 5.78 -2.38 13.69
C ARG A 237 4.64 -2.91 12.82
N PRO A 238 4.81 -4.09 12.20
CA PRO A 238 3.73 -4.74 11.48
C PRO A 238 2.63 -5.16 12.44
N ILE A 239 1.45 -5.34 11.87
CA ILE A 239 0.27 -5.84 12.57
C ILE A 239 -0.37 -6.98 11.81
N TYR A 240 -1.20 -7.76 12.50
CA TYR A 240 -2.17 -8.63 11.86
C TYR A 240 -3.48 -7.88 11.63
N ASP A 241 -3.86 -7.69 10.38
CA ASP A 241 -5.15 -7.13 9.97
C ASP A 241 -6.17 -8.26 9.74
N ARG A 242 -7.12 -8.35 10.67
CA ARG A 242 -8.19 -9.34 10.66
C ARG A 242 -9.16 -9.16 9.48
N LYS A 243 -9.31 -7.93 8.95
CA LYS A 243 -10.22 -7.68 7.82
C LYS A 243 -9.74 -8.36 6.55
N VAL A 244 -8.42 -8.43 6.36
CA VAL A 244 -7.79 -9.05 5.18
C VAL A 244 -7.12 -10.39 5.48
N SER A 245 -7.32 -10.89 6.71
CA SER A 245 -6.73 -12.12 7.25
C SER A 245 -5.22 -12.23 7.02
N GLY A 246 -4.50 -11.11 7.11
CA GLY A 246 -3.10 -11.01 6.70
C GLY A 246 -2.34 -9.94 7.45
N CYS A 247 -1.02 -9.91 7.30
CA CYS A 247 -0.22 -8.89 7.95
C CYS A 247 -0.22 -7.58 7.14
N SER A 248 0.04 -6.48 7.84
CA SER A 248 0.15 -5.14 7.29
C SER A 248 1.38 -4.46 7.86
N MET A 249 2.09 -3.68 7.04
CA MET A 249 3.25 -2.90 7.45
C MET A 249 3.07 -1.44 7.06
N PRO A 250 3.04 -0.51 8.04
CA PRO A 250 2.78 0.89 7.74
C PRO A 250 4.02 1.56 7.15
N LEU A 251 3.81 2.40 6.14
CA LEU A 251 4.85 3.20 5.51
C LEU A 251 4.40 4.63 5.22
N VAL A 252 5.38 5.51 5.07
CA VAL A 252 5.23 6.85 4.51
C VAL A 252 6.17 7.01 3.33
N TRP A 253 5.77 7.83 2.38
CA TRP A 253 6.52 8.10 1.17
C TRP A 253 6.57 9.62 0.94
N PRO A 254 7.71 10.27 1.22
CA PRO A 254 7.89 11.67 0.89
C PRO A 254 7.81 11.84 -0.63
N ILE A 255 6.99 12.78 -1.10
CA ILE A 255 6.84 13.04 -2.53
C ILE A 255 8.18 13.49 -3.13
N SER A 256 9.01 14.19 -2.36
CA SER A 256 10.36 14.60 -2.76
C SER A 256 11.35 13.45 -2.92
N ALA A 257 11.09 12.28 -2.33
CA ALA A 257 11.93 11.10 -2.49
C ALA A 257 11.69 10.39 -3.83
N PHE A 258 10.62 10.74 -4.54
CA PHE A 258 10.32 10.21 -5.86
C PHE A 258 11.16 10.93 -6.92
N ASN A 259 12.18 10.25 -7.45
CA ASN A 259 13.17 10.81 -8.37
C ASN A 259 12.51 11.42 -9.63
N GLU A 260 13.00 12.60 -10.04
CA GLU A 260 12.63 13.28 -11.27
C GLU A 260 12.87 12.40 -12.50
N GLU A 261 13.88 11.53 -12.55
CA GLU A 261 14.03 10.58 -13.68
C GLU A 261 12.82 9.65 -13.85
N ILE A 262 12.13 9.31 -12.77
CA ILE A 262 10.88 8.55 -12.85
C ILE A 262 9.78 9.45 -13.40
N LEU A 263 9.70 10.71 -12.97
CA LEU A 263 8.73 11.70 -13.47
C LEU A 263 8.97 12.09 -14.96
N GLU A 264 10.23 12.20 -15.36
CA GLU A 264 10.73 12.53 -16.71
C GLU A 264 10.60 11.35 -17.66
N ARG A 265 10.85 10.11 -17.21
CA ARG A 265 10.60 8.89 -18.01
C ARG A 265 9.16 8.74 -18.46
N PHE A 266 8.23 9.38 -17.76
CA PHE A 266 6.84 9.33 -18.16
C PHE A 266 6.51 10.33 -19.24
N ASP A 267 7.35 11.34 -19.51
CA ASP A 267 7.20 12.42 -20.53
C ASP A 267 5.78 12.54 -21.07
N MET A 268 4.82 12.67 -20.13
CA MET A 268 3.44 12.40 -20.49
C MET A 268 3.01 13.63 -21.25
N PRO A 269 2.70 13.56 -22.56
CA PRO A 269 1.71 14.46 -23.06
C PRO A 269 0.52 14.24 -22.13
N ILE A 270 0.20 15.26 -21.35
CA ILE A 270 -1.04 15.27 -20.61
C ILE A 270 -2.13 15.36 -21.68
N ASN A 271 -2.42 14.24 -22.33
CA ASN A 271 -3.78 13.85 -22.64
C ASN A 271 -4.42 13.27 -21.37
N ALA A 272 -3.96 13.66 -20.17
CA ALA A 272 -4.81 13.54 -19.02
C ALA A 272 -6.00 14.46 -19.30
N ARG A 273 -7.15 13.85 -19.55
CA ARG A 273 -8.42 14.55 -19.44
C ARG A 273 -8.59 14.88 -17.96
N PHE A 274 -8.04 16.03 -17.56
CA PHE A 274 -8.41 16.72 -16.34
C PHE A 274 -9.81 17.31 -16.44
#